data_AF-A0A1B2DGQ0-F1
#
_entry.id   AF-A0A1B2DGQ0-F1
#
_cell.length_a   1.000
_cell.length_b   1.000
_cell.length_c   1.000
_cell.angle_alpha   90.00
_cell.angle_beta   90.00
_cell.angle_gamma   90.00
#
_symmetry.space_group_name_H-M   'P 1'
#
loop_
_entity.id
_entity.type
_entity.pdbx_description
1 polymer ?
#
loop_
_entity_poly.entity_id
_entity_poly.type
_entity_poly.pdbx_seq_one_letter_code
_entity_poly.pdbx_strand_id
1 'polypeptide(L)'
;MRRAILLSLIFSLIGNTLYYATAYSVTVLNGVITLLVLIGVLYTIAIVRSFSGRYWYFPLFIPVLWVPLTVILTYGLGLLFPLSDEATSRGLLVIYIHGLNLCTVAASAFMGMFVKGLLYILGRMNKE
;
A
#
# COMPACT_ATOMS: atom_id res chain seq x y z
N MET A 1 0.89 1.20 -17.01
CA MET A 1 -0.23 0.43 -16.42
C MET A 1 0.20 -0.87 -15.75
N ARG A 2 0.87 -1.81 -16.44
CA ARG A 2 1.34 -3.09 -15.84
C ARG A 2 2.07 -2.95 -14.49
N ARG A 3 3.01 -1.99 -14.39
CA ARG A 3 3.75 -1.72 -13.13
C ARG A 3 2.86 -1.25 -11.98
N ALA A 4 1.82 -0.45 -12.28
CA ALA A 4 0.88 0.01 -11.27
C ALA A 4 0.05 -1.16 -10.72
N ILE A 5 -0.46 -2.03 -11.62
CA ILE A 5 -1.19 -3.24 -11.23
C ILE A 5 -0.32 -4.14 -10.34
N LEU A 6 0.93 -4.39 -10.75
CA LEU A 6 1.85 -5.24 -10.00
C LEU A 6 2.18 -4.66 -8.62
N LEU A 7 2.44 -3.35 -8.52
CA LEU A 7 2.70 -2.70 -7.23
C LEU A 7 1.44 -2.69 -6.35
N SER A 8 0.26 -2.44 -6.90
CA SER A 8 -1.00 -2.54 -6.15
C SER A 8 -1.21 -3.94 -5.58
N LEU A 9 -0.93 -4.98 -6.36
CA LEU A 9 -1.01 -6.36 -5.90
C LEU A 9 -0.04 -6.65 -4.76
N ILE A 10 1.23 -6.24 -4.92
CA ILE A 10 2.25 -6.43 -3.88
C ILE A 10 1.86 -5.68 -2.59
N PHE A 11 1.45 -4.41 -2.72
CA PHE A 11 1.08 -3.59 -1.55
C PHE A 11 -0.19 -4.14 -0.88
N SER A 12 -1.09 -4.73 -1.66
CA SER A 12 -2.28 -5.38 -1.15
C SER A 12 -1.98 -6.69 -0.42
N LEU A 13 -1.05 -7.49 -0.95
CA LEU A 13 -0.52 -8.67 -0.27
C LEU A 13 0.12 -8.30 1.06
N ILE A 14 1.03 -7.31 1.07
CA ILE A 14 1.69 -6.84 2.30
C ILE A 14 0.65 -6.36 3.31
N GLY A 15 -0.37 -5.62 2.87
CA GLY A 15 -1.40 -5.12 3.76
C GLY A 15 -2.31 -6.18 4.34
N ASN A 16 -2.62 -7.22 3.56
CA ASN A 16 -3.31 -8.39 4.08
C ASN A 16 -2.45 -9.17 5.07
N THR A 17 -1.17 -9.40 4.76
CA THR A 17 -0.24 -10.04 5.70
C THR A 17 -0.14 -9.27 7.03
N LEU A 18 -0.10 -7.94 6.97
CA LEU A 18 -0.10 -7.09 8.17
C LEU A 18 -1.39 -7.27 8.98
N TYR A 19 -2.55 -7.30 8.33
CA TYR A 19 -3.84 -7.57 8.98
C TYR A 19 -3.86 -8.92 9.71
N TYR A 20 -3.39 -9.99 9.05
CA TYR A 20 -3.30 -11.29 9.71
C TYR A 20 -2.30 -11.27 10.88
N ALA A 21 -1.16 -10.61 10.72
CA ALA A 21 -0.18 -10.49 11.79
C ALA A 21 -0.74 -9.74 13.01
N THR A 22 -1.51 -8.66 12.81
CA THR A 22 -2.15 -7.93 13.90
C THR A 22 -3.32 -8.69 14.53
N ALA A 23 -4.00 -9.53 13.76
CA ALA A 23 -5.06 -10.40 14.28
C ALA A 23 -4.52 -11.48 15.24
N TYR A 24 -3.27 -11.93 15.05
CA TYR A 24 -2.64 -12.94 15.91
C TYR A 24 -1.70 -12.36 16.98
N SER A 25 -1.29 -11.08 16.90
CA SER A 25 -0.29 -10.51 17.81
C SER A 25 -0.60 -9.07 18.22
N VAL A 26 -0.85 -8.89 19.52
CA VAL A 26 -1.03 -7.56 20.15
C VAL A 26 0.24 -6.71 20.02
N THR A 27 1.42 -7.32 20.06
CA THR A 27 2.69 -6.60 19.87
C THR A 27 2.76 -5.94 18.49
N VAL A 28 2.33 -6.65 17.44
CA VAL A 28 2.28 -6.12 16.08
C VAL A 28 1.22 -5.03 15.97
N LEU A 29 0.05 -5.23 16.60
CA LEU A 29 -1.01 -4.21 16.64
C LEU A 29 -0.53 -2.91 17.28
N ASN A 30 0.17 -2.99 18.42
CA ASN A 30 0.71 -1.81 19.11
C ASN A 30 1.81 -1.11 18.28
N GLY A 31 2.58 -1.87 17.49
CA GLY A 31 3.63 -1.34 16.61
C GLY A 31 3.15 -0.95 15.21
N VAL A 32 1.85 -1.05 14.90
CA VAL A 32 1.35 -1.00 13.52
C VAL A 32 1.67 0.32 12.82
N ILE A 33 1.60 1.45 13.53
CA ILE A 33 1.89 2.78 12.96
C ILE A 33 3.35 2.85 12.53
N THR A 34 4.29 2.42 13.39
CA THR A 34 5.72 2.39 13.08
C THR A 34 6.00 1.50 11.87
N LEU A 35 5.39 0.30 11.83
CA LEU A 35 5.53 -0.62 10.70
C LEU A 35 5.01 0.00 9.39
N LEU A 36 3.84 0.65 9.43
CA LEU A 36 3.26 1.31 8.27
C LEU A 36 4.11 2.49 7.78
N VAL A 37 4.74 3.26 8.67
CA VAL A 37 5.69 4.31 8.27
C VAL A 37 6.88 3.71 7.52
N LEU A 38 7.48 2.65 8.06
CA LEU A 38 8.61 1.96 7.40
C LEU A 38 8.21 1.38 6.04
N ILE A 39 7.06 0.70 5.98
CA ILE A 39 6.49 0.16 4.74
C ILE A 39 6.20 1.29 3.75
N GLY A 40 5.68 2.43 4.21
CA GLY A 40 5.39 3.60 3.39
C GLY A 40 6.64 4.20 2.74
N VAL A 41 7.78 4.18 3.42
CA VAL A 41 9.08 4.56 2.84
C VAL A 41 9.47 3.58 1.73
N LEU A 42 9.35 2.27 1.97
CA LEU A 42 9.65 1.24 0.96
C LEU A 42 8.74 1.34 -0.26
N TYR A 43 7.45 1.60 -0.06
CA TYR A 43 6.48 1.82 -1.14
C TYR A 43 6.85 3.04 -1.96
N THR A 44 7.20 4.15 -1.31
CA THR A 44 7.64 5.37 -1.99
C THR A 44 8.86 5.10 -2.87
N ILE A 45 9.87 4.40 -2.33
CA ILE A 45 11.06 4.02 -3.09
C ILE A 45 10.69 3.16 -4.30
N ALA A 46 9.84 2.15 -4.13
CA ALA A 46 9.40 1.27 -5.21
C ALA A 46 8.69 2.05 -6.32
N ILE A 47 7.83 3.01 -5.96
CA ILE A 47 7.13 3.88 -6.90
C ILE A 47 8.11 4.78 -7.65
N VAL A 48 8.99 5.48 -6.93
CA VAL A 48 10.03 6.31 -7.55
C VAL A 48 10.84 5.47 -8.54
N ARG A 49 11.31 4.27 -8.18
CA ARG A 49 12.10 3.45 -9.12
C ARG A 49 11.30 2.95 -10.32
N SER A 50 9.99 2.73 -10.15
CA SER A 50 9.16 2.06 -11.17
C SER A 50 8.56 3.00 -12.21
N PHE A 51 8.39 4.29 -11.90
CA PHE A 51 7.78 5.25 -12.82
C PHE A 51 8.78 6.33 -13.20
N SER A 52 9.16 6.36 -14.48
CA SER A 52 10.07 7.35 -15.05
C SER A 52 9.52 7.95 -16.35
N GLY A 53 9.94 9.17 -16.64
CA GLY A 53 9.60 9.88 -17.88
C GLY A 53 8.23 10.55 -17.89
N ARG A 54 7.59 10.58 -19.06
CA ARG A 54 6.33 11.32 -19.33
C ARG A 54 5.13 10.85 -18.49
N TYR A 55 5.20 9.65 -17.91
CA TYR A 55 4.09 9.01 -17.21
C TYR A 55 4.24 9.04 -15.68
N TRP A 56 4.87 10.09 -15.14
CA TRP A 56 5.12 10.23 -13.70
C TRP A 56 3.84 10.25 -12.84
N TYR A 57 2.67 10.55 -13.44
CA TYR A 57 1.36 10.59 -12.77
C TYR A 57 0.64 9.23 -12.66
N PHE A 58 1.13 8.18 -13.33
CA PHE A 58 0.54 6.85 -13.27
C PHE A 58 0.44 6.19 -11.87
N PRO A 59 1.28 6.53 -10.87
CA PRO A 59 1.13 5.97 -9.53
C PRO A 59 -0.23 6.27 -8.84
N LEU A 60 -1.00 7.27 -9.30
CA LEU A 60 -2.36 7.54 -8.77
C LEU A 60 -3.31 6.35 -8.90
N PHE A 61 -3.06 5.45 -9.87
CA PHE A 61 -3.87 4.25 -10.01
C PHE A 61 -3.55 3.19 -8.94
N ILE A 62 -2.44 3.33 -8.21
CA ILE A 62 -2.02 2.33 -7.22
C ILE A 62 -3.04 2.19 -6.09
N PRO A 63 -3.44 3.27 -5.37
CA PRO A 63 -4.45 3.18 -4.33
C PRO A 63 -5.81 2.69 -4.86
N VAL A 64 -6.20 3.12 -6.07
CA VAL A 64 -7.46 2.73 -6.69
C VAL A 64 -7.52 1.23 -6.97
N LEU A 65 -6.45 0.68 -7.57
CA LEU A 65 -6.35 -0.75 -7.85
C LEU A 65 -6.07 -1.59 -6.59
N TRP A 66 -5.48 -0.98 -5.56
CA TRP A 66 -5.20 -1.64 -4.29
C TRP A 66 -6.49 -2.09 -3.60
N VAL A 67 -7.54 -1.27 -3.61
CA VAL A 67 -8.82 -1.59 -2.94
C VAL A 67 -9.44 -2.91 -3.42
N PRO A 68 -9.75 -3.11 -4.72
CA PRO A 68 -10.35 -4.36 -5.18
C PRO A 68 -9.42 -5.56 -4.97
N LEU A 69 -8.10 -5.39 -5.11
CA LEU A 69 -7.13 -6.46 -4.85
C LEU A 69 -7.11 -6.85 -3.37
N THR A 70 -7.23 -5.87 -2.47
CA THR A 70 -7.29 -6.11 -1.02
C THR A 70 -8.53 -6.88 -0.68
N VAL A 71 -9.70 -6.50 -1.20
CA VAL A 71 -10.96 -7.22 -0.97
C VAL A 71 -10.86 -8.68 -1.44
N ILE A 72 -10.33 -8.92 -2.65
CA ILE A 72 -10.16 -10.28 -3.19
C ILE A 72 -9.21 -11.10 -2.31
N LEU A 73 -8.09 -10.51 -1.89
CA LEU A 73 -7.10 -11.19 -1.07
C LEU A 73 -7.60 -11.45 0.36
N THR A 74 -8.29 -10.49 0.98
CA THR A 74 -8.89 -10.68 2.31
C THR A 74 -9.89 -11.81 2.28
N TYR A 75 -10.75 -11.87 1.25
CA TYR A 75 -11.69 -12.96 1.07
C TYR A 75 -10.97 -14.31 0.88
N GLY A 76 -10.00 -14.37 -0.05
CA GLY A 76 -9.26 -15.60 -0.34
C GLY A 76 -8.46 -16.12 0.86
N LEU A 77 -7.77 -15.23 1.57
CA LEU A 77 -7.04 -15.58 2.79
C LEU A 77 -7.99 -15.94 3.93
N GLY A 78 -9.18 -15.36 3.98
CA GLY A 78 -10.22 -15.70 4.97
C GLY A 78 -10.66 -17.15 4.88
N LEU A 79 -10.67 -17.71 3.67
CA LEU A 79 -10.96 -19.12 3.43
C LEU A 79 -9.79 -20.05 3.82
N LEU A 80 -8.56 -19.59 3.62
CA LEU A 80 -7.34 -20.38 3.87
C LEU A 80 -6.90 -20.35 5.34
N PHE A 81 -7.06 -19.22 6.00
CA PHE A 81 -6.66 -18.96 7.38
C PHE A 81 -7.87 -18.46 8.15
N PRO A 82 -8.80 -19.37 8.52
CA PRO A 82 -9.98 -19.00 9.28
C PRO A 82 -9.54 -18.49 10.65
N LEU A 83 -10.00 -17.28 10.96
CA LEU A 83 -9.78 -16.67 12.24
C LEU A 83 -11.05 -16.99 13.12
N SER A 84 -10.97 -17.18 14.44
CA SER A 84 -12.11 -17.45 15.38
C SER A 84 -13.31 -16.47 15.42
N ASP A 85 -14.55 -16.93 15.61
CA ASP A 85 -15.82 -16.20 15.33
C ASP A 85 -16.21 -14.95 16.18
N GLU A 86 -15.28 -14.17 16.74
CA GLU A 86 -15.63 -12.85 17.28
C GLU A 86 -15.88 -11.83 16.15
N ALA A 87 -17.07 -11.90 15.54
CA ALA A 87 -17.41 -11.18 14.32
C ALA A 87 -17.31 -9.64 14.44
N THR A 88 -17.76 -9.08 15.57
CA THR A 88 -17.84 -7.62 15.76
C THR A 88 -16.48 -6.97 15.97
N SER A 89 -15.60 -7.58 16.79
CA SER A 89 -14.26 -7.06 17.06
C SER A 89 -13.38 -7.08 15.80
N ARG A 90 -13.64 -8.04 14.90
CA ARG A 90 -12.88 -8.17 13.66
C ARG A 90 -13.31 -7.32 12.51
N GLY A 91 -14.61 -7.09 12.32
CA GLY A 91 -15.06 -6.14 11.31
C GLY A 91 -14.39 -4.78 11.52
N LEU A 92 -14.30 -4.35 12.78
CA LEU A 92 -13.59 -3.13 13.17
C LEU A 92 -12.08 -3.21 12.94
N LEU A 93 -11.44 -4.34 13.29
CA LEU A 93 -10.00 -4.52 13.07
C LEU A 93 -9.63 -4.49 11.58
N VAL A 94 -10.42 -5.14 10.72
CA VAL A 94 -10.24 -5.13 9.26
C VAL A 94 -10.29 -3.70 8.74
N ILE A 95 -11.33 -2.95 9.11
CA ILE A 95 -11.51 -1.55 8.69
C ILE A 95 -10.37 -0.68 9.20
N TYR A 96 -9.98 -0.84 10.46
CA TYR A 96 -8.89 -0.09 11.07
C TYR A 96 -7.56 -0.31 10.35
N ILE A 97 -7.15 -1.57 10.19
CA ILE A 97 -5.85 -1.91 9.59
C ILE A 97 -5.82 -1.56 8.10
N HIS A 98 -6.85 -1.94 7.33
CA HIS A 98 -6.88 -1.62 5.90
C HIS A 98 -7.10 -0.13 5.64
N GLY A 99 -7.82 0.59 6.50
CA GLY A 99 -7.94 2.04 6.44
C GLY A 99 -6.59 2.72 6.61
N LEU A 100 -5.83 2.35 7.64
CA LEU A 100 -4.47 2.86 7.83
C LEU A 100 -3.56 2.51 6.66
N ASN A 101 -3.64 1.28 6.15
CA ASN A 101 -2.82 0.85 5.02
C ASN A 101 -3.18 1.60 3.73
N LEU A 102 -4.46 1.85 3.47
CA LEU A 102 -4.91 2.66 2.34
C LEU A 102 -4.32 4.08 2.42
N CYS A 103 -4.34 4.69 3.62
CA CYS A 103 -3.70 5.98 3.85
C CYS A 103 -2.19 5.92 3.55
N THR A 104 -1.50 4.87 4.01
CA THR A 104 -0.07 4.65 3.70
C THR A 104 0.18 4.52 2.21
N VAL A 105 -0.59 3.67 1.51
CA VAL A 105 -0.47 3.46 0.05
C VAL A 105 -0.73 4.75 -0.72
N ALA A 106 -1.75 5.51 -0.35
CA ALA A 106 -2.06 6.80 -0.95
C ALA A 106 -0.94 7.81 -0.71
N ALA A 107 -0.49 7.98 0.53
CA ALA A 107 0.60 8.88 0.89
C ALA A 107 1.89 8.54 0.15
N SER A 108 2.26 7.26 0.07
CA SER A 108 3.43 6.79 -0.67
C SER A 108 3.31 7.05 -2.18
N ALA A 109 2.10 6.89 -2.75
CA ALA A 109 1.86 7.20 -4.16
C ALA A 109 2.02 8.69 -4.44
N PHE A 110 1.42 9.56 -3.62
CA PHE A 110 1.58 11.01 -3.74
C PHE A 110 3.04 11.43 -3.57
N MET A 111 3.73 10.93 -2.55
CA MET A 111 5.12 11.26 -2.31
C MET A 111 6.03 10.76 -3.43
N GLY A 112 5.83 9.54 -3.91
CA GLY A 112 6.62 8.97 -5.00
C GLY A 112 6.42 9.74 -6.31
N MET A 113 5.19 10.18 -6.59
CA MET A 113 4.90 11.07 -7.71
C MET A 113 5.56 12.43 -7.56
N PHE A 114 5.46 13.04 -6.38
CA PHE A 114 6.04 14.35 -6.11
C PHE A 114 7.56 14.34 -6.33
N VAL A 115 8.26 13.38 -5.72
CA VAL A 115 9.70 13.18 -5.92
C VAL A 115 10.04 13.00 -7.39
N LYS A 116 9.25 12.21 -8.13
CA LYS A 116 9.50 12.01 -9.56
C LYS A 116 9.19 13.19 -10.45
N GLY A 117 8.13 13.94 -10.14
CA GLY A 117 7.79 15.18 -10.82
C GLY A 117 8.94 16.18 -10.70
N LEU A 118 9.48 16.37 -9.50
CA LEU A 118 10.64 17.23 -9.25
C LEU A 118 11.87 16.79 -10.06
N LEU A 119 12.23 15.50 -10.01
CA LEU A 119 13.37 14.99 -10.77
C LEU A 119 13.19 15.16 -12.29
N TYR A 120 11.97 15.01 -12.80
CA TYR A 120 11.68 15.22 -14.21
C TYR A 120 11.85 16.69 -14.63
N ILE A 121 11.36 17.63 -13.82
CA ILE A 121 11.49 19.07 -14.08
C ILE A 121 12.96 19.50 -14.04
N LEU A 122 13.68 19.13 -12.97
CA LEU A 122 15.11 19.45 -12.83
C LEU A 122 15.96 18.87 -13.97
N GLY A 123 15.69 17.62 -14.36
CA GLY A 123 16.39 16.97 -15.47
C GLY A 123 16.10 17.60 -16.83
N ARG A 124 15.01 18.36 -16.98
CA ARG A 124 14.69 19.10 -18.20
C ARG A 124 15.41 20.44 -18.24
N MET A 125 15.47 21.15 -17.11
CA MET A 125 16.18 22.42 -16.97
C MET A 125 17.68 22.30 -17.25
N ASN A 126 18.32 21.18 -16.89
CA ASN A 126 19.74 20.95 -17.16
C ASN A 126 20.08 20.60 -18.62
N LYS A 127 19.07 20.43 -19.49
CA LYS A 127 19.27 20.08 -20.91
C LYS A 127 18.99 21.24 -21.87
N GLU A 128 18.49 22.36 -21.35
CA GLU A 128 18.35 23.65 -22.03
C GLU A 128 19.55 24.53 -21.68
#